data_AF-A0A1L6TA92-F1
#
_entry.id   AF-A0A1L6TA92-F1
#
_cell.length_a   1.000
_cell.length_b   1.000
_cell.length_c   1.000
_cell.angle_alpha   90.00
_cell.angle_beta   90.00
_cell.angle_gamma   90.00
#
_symmetry.space_group_name_H-M   'P 1'
#
loop_
_entity.id
_entity.type
_entity.pdbx_description
1 polymer ?
#
loop_
_entity_poly.entity_id
_entity_poly.type
_entity_poly.pdbx_seq_one_letter_code
_entity_poly.pdbx_strand_id
1 'polypeptide(L)'
;MKNKNLYLIITCILSISALSTTQASTQCALIIDAGSSGSRAHLYQYDLNKSHFGKVAELGKAAKLSPGLSTISADKAPDYISELLKKVNIPNSCYSDASKVQFGLYGTAGMRLLSQDAQKAIYQAIRTTLQQQPNSKKFNIFPHGIRTISGRWEGIFAWIDNNWDNAKFRLTAHTNGILEMGGASTQITFHPTTNVHDNNITRINLGHRLMALP
;
A
#
# COMPACT_ATOMS: atom_id res chain seq x y z
N MET A 1 27.18 64.44 -3.25
CA MET A 1 26.05 63.58 -3.63
C MET A 1 26.56 62.15 -3.77
N LYS A 2 26.32 61.30 -2.76
CA LYS A 2 26.88 59.94 -2.68
C LYS A 2 25.91 58.92 -3.31
N ASN A 3 26.47 58.03 -4.12
CA ASN A 3 25.84 56.98 -4.92
C ASN A 3 24.82 56.13 -4.16
N LYS A 4 23.53 56.30 -4.46
CA LYS A 4 22.43 55.42 -3.99
C LYS A 4 22.16 54.23 -4.94
N ASN A 5 22.83 54.16 -6.09
CA ASN A 5 22.53 53.14 -7.11
C ASN A 5 23.35 51.84 -6.99
N LEU A 6 24.34 51.77 -6.10
CA LEU A 6 25.18 50.57 -5.95
C LEU A 6 24.56 49.51 -5.01
N TYR A 7 23.70 49.92 -4.06
CA TYR A 7 23.06 49.01 -3.10
C TYR A 7 21.91 48.19 -3.71
N LEU A 8 21.33 48.63 -4.82
CA LEU A 8 20.19 47.96 -5.47
C LEU A 8 20.62 46.75 -6.33
N ILE A 9 21.87 46.72 -6.81
CA ILE A 9 22.36 45.64 -7.67
C ILE A 9 22.88 44.46 -6.82
N ILE A 10 23.45 44.72 -5.64
CA ILE A 10 23.96 43.68 -4.73
C ILE A 10 22.81 42.90 -4.05
N THR A 11 21.65 43.52 -3.86
CA THR A 11 20.45 42.84 -3.31
C THR A 11 19.75 41.94 -4.34
N CYS A 12 20.03 42.09 -5.64
CA CYS A 12 19.41 41.25 -6.68
C CYS A 12 20.18 39.94 -6.94
N ILE A 13 21.46 39.85 -6.56
CA ILE A 13 22.32 38.68 -6.82
C ILE A 13 22.35 37.70 -5.63
N LEU A 14 21.96 38.11 -4.42
CA LEU A 14 21.89 37.25 -3.23
C LEU A 14 20.55 36.52 -3.06
N SER A 15 19.59 36.71 -3.97
CA SER A 15 18.27 36.08 -3.91
C SER A 15 18.15 34.79 -4.74
N ILE A 16 19.23 34.35 -5.40
CA ILE A 16 19.24 33.15 -6.27
C ILE A 16 19.98 31.98 -5.58
N SER A 17 20.19 32.03 -4.27
CA SER A 17 20.76 30.91 -3.53
C SER A 17 19.85 30.52 -2.38
N ALA A 18 18.75 29.84 -2.70
CA ALA A 18 18.24 28.67 -1.96
C ALA A 18 16.73 28.47 -2.21
N LEU A 19 16.35 27.97 -3.39
CA LEU A 19 15.23 27.04 -3.49
C LEU A 19 15.54 26.00 -4.56
N SER A 20 16.64 25.27 -4.36
CA SER A 20 16.60 23.84 -4.70
C SER A 20 15.70 23.21 -3.63
N THR A 21 14.39 23.39 -3.74
CA THR A 21 13.46 22.48 -3.09
C THR A 21 13.82 21.12 -3.65
N THR A 22 14.49 20.31 -2.85
CA THR A 22 14.51 18.87 -3.08
C THR A 22 13.05 18.47 -3.10
N GLN A 23 12.47 18.42 -4.30
CA GLN A 23 11.07 18.07 -4.46
C GLN A 23 10.98 16.65 -3.93
N ALA A 24 10.37 16.50 -2.75
CA ALA A 24 10.14 15.20 -2.15
C ALA A 24 9.41 14.38 -3.22
N SER A 25 10.07 13.33 -3.73
CA SER A 25 9.54 12.48 -4.79
C SER A 25 8.48 11.58 -4.15
N THR A 26 7.32 12.18 -3.94
CA THR A 26 6.25 11.57 -3.20
C THR A 26 5.46 10.69 -4.16
N GLN A 27 5.24 9.44 -3.78
CA GLN A 27 4.47 8.46 -4.55
C GLN A 27 3.20 8.07 -3.81
N CYS A 28 2.22 7.58 -4.56
CA CYS A 28 1.00 7.03 -4.00
C CYS A 28 0.81 5.57 -4.39
N ALA A 29 0.22 4.79 -3.48
CA ALA A 29 -0.18 3.41 -3.69
C ALA A 29 -1.63 3.21 -3.26
N LEU A 30 -2.43 2.63 -4.14
CA LEU A 30 -3.78 2.15 -3.85
C LEU A 30 -3.73 0.66 -3.56
N ILE A 31 -4.05 0.27 -2.32
CA ILE A 31 -4.09 -1.13 -1.88
C ILE A 31 -5.54 -1.50 -1.59
N ILE A 32 -6.02 -2.56 -2.22
CA ILE A 32 -7.36 -3.10 -2.02
C ILE A 32 -7.26 -4.39 -1.20
N ASP A 33 -7.81 -4.35 0.01
CA ASP A 33 -8.14 -5.54 0.80
C ASP A 33 -9.46 -6.12 0.29
N ALA A 34 -9.42 -7.31 -0.32
CA ALA A 34 -10.59 -8.03 -0.80
C ALA A 34 -11.00 -9.12 0.21
N GLY A 35 -11.63 -8.66 1.30
CA GLY A 35 -12.21 -9.47 2.36
C GLY A 35 -13.47 -10.24 1.98
N SER A 36 -13.88 -11.17 2.85
CA SER A 36 -15.07 -12.02 2.65
C SER A 36 -16.38 -11.23 2.69
N SER A 37 -16.50 -10.22 3.55
CA SER A 37 -17.72 -9.41 3.71
C SER A 37 -17.76 -8.16 2.82
N GLY A 38 -16.64 -7.81 2.18
CA GLY A 38 -16.52 -6.59 1.40
C GLY A 38 -15.06 -6.29 1.04
N SER A 39 -14.87 -5.39 0.08
CA SER A 39 -13.57 -4.85 -0.29
C SER A 39 -13.36 -3.43 0.25
N ARG A 40 -12.12 -3.14 0.66
CA ARG A 40 -11.70 -1.83 1.17
C ARG A 40 -10.50 -1.34 0.36
N ALA A 41 -10.59 -0.13 -0.18
CA ALA A 41 -9.51 0.48 -0.95
C ALA A 41 -8.85 1.59 -0.13
N HIS A 42 -7.58 1.39 0.21
CA HIS A 42 -6.74 2.26 1.01
C HIS A 42 -5.74 2.98 0.11
N LEU A 43 -5.75 4.31 0.14
CA LEU A 43 -4.79 5.12 -0.61
C LEU A 43 -3.68 5.57 0.34
N TYR A 44 -2.45 5.23 0.02
CA TYR A 44 -1.26 5.62 0.79
C TYR A 44 -0.39 6.58 0.01
N GLN A 45 0.31 7.44 0.74
CA GLN A 45 1.35 8.32 0.24
C GLN A 45 2.67 8.01 0.94
N TYR A 46 3.77 7.93 0.20
CA TYR A 46 5.10 7.64 0.74
C TYR A 46 6.22 8.39 0.01
N ASP A 47 7.32 8.62 0.71
CA ASP A 47 8.49 9.36 0.23
C ASP A 47 9.59 8.39 -0.25
N LEU A 48 9.97 8.45 -1.52
CA LEU A 48 11.02 7.62 -2.11
C LEU A 48 12.43 7.99 -1.68
N ASN A 49 12.66 9.22 -1.23
CA ASN A 49 14.00 9.70 -0.88
C ASN A 49 14.47 9.23 0.51
N LYS A 50 13.64 8.48 1.24
CA LYS A 50 13.95 7.96 2.58
C LYS A 50 14.24 6.47 2.50
N SER A 51 15.52 6.13 2.67
CA SER A 51 16.08 4.87 2.23
C SER A 51 15.59 3.61 2.97
N HIS A 52 15.01 3.69 4.18
CA HIS A 52 14.75 2.46 4.95
C HIS A 52 13.41 2.39 5.71
N PHE A 53 12.82 3.52 6.10
CA PHE A 53 11.49 3.61 6.73
C PHE A 53 10.89 4.98 6.40
N GLY A 54 10.52 5.18 5.14
CA GLY A 54 9.83 6.39 4.72
C GLY A 54 8.55 6.59 5.53
N LYS A 55 8.14 7.84 5.73
CA LYS A 55 6.80 8.11 6.28
C LYS A 55 5.80 7.61 5.25
N VAL A 56 4.97 6.65 5.65
CA VAL A 56 3.78 6.22 4.91
C VAL A 56 2.60 6.86 5.61
N ALA A 57 1.73 7.52 4.85
CA ALA A 57 0.51 8.11 5.38
C ALA A 57 -0.68 7.60 4.58
N GLU A 58 -1.71 7.12 5.27
CA GLU A 58 -3.00 6.86 4.63
C GLU A 58 -3.69 8.19 4.32
N LEU A 59 -4.17 8.33 3.09
CA LEU A 59 -4.86 9.51 2.59
C LEU A 59 -6.38 9.32 2.72
N GLY A 60 -6.95 9.96 3.72
CA GLY A 60 -8.39 9.96 3.95
C GLY A 60 -8.92 8.63 4.48
N LYS A 61 -10.21 8.36 4.26
CA LYS A 61 -10.87 7.12 4.68
C LYS A 61 -10.88 6.12 3.53
N ALA A 62 -10.65 4.85 3.85
CA ALA A 62 -10.78 3.76 2.89
C ALA A 62 -12.17 3.72 2.24
N ALA A 63 -12.19 3.62 0.91
CA ALA A 63 -13.43 3.40 0.16
C ALA A 63 -13.90 1.95 0.35
N LYS A 64 -15.21 1.74 0.47
CA LYS A 64 -15.77 0.42 0.79
C LYS A 64 -16.81 -0.03 -0.23
N LEU A 65 -16.81 -1.32 -0.52
CA LEU A 65 -17.83 -1.97 -1.34
C LEU A 65 -18.19 -3.33 -0.72
N SER A 66 -19.48 -3.63 -0.73
CA SER A 66 -20.05 -4.92 -0.32
C SER A 66 -21.04 -5.38 -1.38
N PRO A 67 -21.25 -6.68 -1.60
CA PRO A 67 -20.64 -7.82 -0.87
C PRO A 67 -19.15 -8.03 -1.22
N GLY A 68 -18.48 -9.00 -0.59
CA GLY A 68 -17.07 -9.28 -0.84
C GLY A 68 -16.80 -9.79 -2.26
N LEU A 69 -15.59 -9.54 -2.78
CA LEU A 69 -15.22 -9.92 -4.15
C LEU A 69 -15.43 -11.40 -4.44
N SER A 70 -15.30 -12.27 -3.42
CA SER A 70 -15.50 -13.71 -3.55
C SER A 70 -16.93 -14.12 -3.91
N THR A 71 -17.92 -13.23 -3.75
CA THR A 71 -19.30 -13.50 -4.14
C THR A 71 -19.61 -13.02 -5.57
N ILE A 72 -18.64 -12.45 -6.26
CA ILE A 72 -18.80 -11.83 -7.57
C ILE A 72 -18.29 -12.79 -8.65
N SER A 73 -19.09 -13.00 -9.69
CA SER A 73 -18.70 -13.80 -10.85
C SER A 73 -17.69 -13.04 -11.73
N ALA A 74 -16.88 -13.77 -12.49
CA ALA A 74 -15.79 -13.17 -13.28
C ALA A 74 -16.29 -12.13 -14.31
N ASP A 75 -17.47 -12.33 -14.89
CA ASP A 75 -18.12 -11.39 -15.81
C ASP A 75 -18.55 -10.07 -15.15
N LYS A 76 -18.82 -10.08 -13.83
CA LYS A 76 -19.23 -8.90 -13.04
C LYS A 76 -18.07 -8.23 -12.31
N ALA A 77 -16.90 -8.86 -12.27
CA ALA A 77 -15.71 -8.31 -11.64
C ALA A 77 -15.26 -6.95 -12.21
N PRO A 78 -15.38 -6.67 -13.53
CA PRO A 78 -15.11 -5.35 -14.12
C PRO A 78 -15.95 -4.23 -13.52
N ASP A 79 -17.26 -4.46 -13.36
CA ASP A 79 -18.17 -3.47 -12.79
C ASP A 79 -17.88 -3.27 -11.30
N TYR A 80 -17.65 -4.37 -10.57
CA TYR A 80 -17.30 -4.33 -9.16
C TYR A 80 -16.06 -3.47 -8.88
N ILE A 81 -14.97 -3.70 -9.62
CA ILE A 81 -13.75 -2.90 -9.43
C ILE A 81 -13.95 -1.44 -9.85
N SER A 82 -14.69 -1.21 -10.94
CA SER A 82 -14.97 0.16 -11.42
C SER A 82 -15.79 0.94 -10.40
N GLU A 83 -16.81 0.32 -9.79
CA GLU A 83 -17.61 0.93 -8.73
C GLU A 83 -16.80 1.23 -7.46
N LEU A 84 -15.90 0.33 -7.06
CA LEU A 84 -15.02 0.58 -5.93
C LEU A 84 -14.07 1.77 -6.23
N LEU A 85 -13.47 1.80 -7.42
CA LEU A 85 -12.53 2.85 -7.82
C LEU A 85 -13.19 4.23 -7.93
N LYS A 86 -14.45 4.32 -8.37
CA LYS A 86 -15.21 5.58 -8.39
C LYS A 86 -15.34 6.21 -6.99
N LYS A 87 -15.33 5.39 -5.94
CA LYS A 87 -15.43 5.85 -4.55
C LYS A 87 -14.08 6.30 -3.96
N VAL A 88 -12.97 6.03 -4.64
CA VAL A 88 -11.63 6.43 -4.17
C VAL A 88 -11.35 7.85 -4.62
N ASN A 89 -11.14 8.75 -3.66
CA ASN A 89 -10.68 10.10 -3.95
C ASN A 89 -9.15 10.13 -4.02
N ILE A 90 -8.60 10.10 -5.24
CA ILE A 90 -7.15 10.17 -5.46
C ILE A 90 -6.77 11.62 -5.76
N PRO A 91 -6.00 12.31 -4.89
CA PRO A 91 -5.58 13.68 -5.13
C PRO A 91 -4.76 13.84 -6.41
N ASN A 92 -4.86 14.99 -7.07
CA ASN A 92 -4.06 15.28 -8.27
C ASN A 92 -2.55 15.17 -8.03
N SER A 93 -2.08 15.42 -6.80
CA SER A 93 -0.67 15.26 -6.43
C SER A 93 -0.16 13.81 -6.50
N CYS A 94 -1.04 12.81 -6.52
CA CYS A 94 -0.68 11.42 -6.75
C CYS A 94 -0.44 11.09 -8.22
N TYR A 95 -0.90 11.95 -9.14
CA TYR A 95 -0.64 11.83 -10.57
C TYR A 95 0.48 12.81 -10.92
N SER A 96 1.63 12.30 -11.34
CA SER A 96 2.63 13.15 -12.02
C SER A 96 2.73 12.74 -13.48
N ASP A 97 3.19 13.65 -14.34
CA ASP A 97 3.35 13.40 -15.77
C ASP A 97 4.25 12.17 -16.07
N ALA A 98 5.12 11.81 -15.11
CA ALA A 98 6.04 10.67 -15.21
C ALA A 98 5.67 9.47 -14.30
N SER A 99 4.70 9.59 -13.38
CA SER A 99 4.42 8.54 -12.39
C SER A 99 2.94 8.16 -12.29
N LYS A 100 2.72 6.85 -12.31
CA LYS A 100 1.42 6.21 -12.06
C LYS A 100 1.28 5.86 -10.58
N VAL A 101 0.06 5.89 -10.08
CA VAL A 101 -0.30 5.38 -8.75
C VAL A 101 -0.05 3.88 -8.72
N GLN A 102 0.72 3.39 -7.75
CA GLN A 102 0.94 1.96 -7.62
C GLN A 102 -0.36 1.26 -7.20
N PHE A 103 -0.61 0.05 -7.68
CA PHE A 103 -1.87 -0.65 -7.45
C PHE A 103 -1.66 -2.07 -6.95
N GLY A 104 -2.34 -2.42 -5.85
CA GLY A 104 -2.44 -3.77 -5.33
C GLY A 104 -3.88 -4.13 -4.98
N LEU A 105 -4.27 -5.38 -5.19
CA LEU A 105 -5.51 -6.02 -4.76
C LEU A 105 -5.18 -7.39 -4.19
N TYR A 106 -5.43 -7.57 -2.90
CA TYR A 106 -5.11 -8.78 -2.17
C TYR A 106 -6.39 -9.42 -1.64
N GLY A 107 -6.73 -10.58 -2.21
CA GLY A 107 -7.83 -11.41 -1.71
C GLY A 107 -7.43 -12.15 -0.44
N THR A 108 -8.31 -12.17 0.56
CA THR A 108 -8.06 -12.88 1.82
C THR A 108 -8.94 -14.12 1.94
N ALA A 109 -9.41 -14.46 3.15
CA ALA A 109 -10.13 -15.70 3.45
C ALA A 109 -11.29 -16.01 2.49
N GLY A 110 -12.09 -15.02 2.11
CA GLY A 110 -13.21 -15.24 1.19
C GLY A 110 -12.76 -15.74 -0.18
N MET A 111 -11.69 -15.17 -0.74
CA MET A 111 -11.14 -15.59 -2.03
C MET A 111 -10.48 -16.96 -1.96
N ARG A 112 -9.92 -17.35 -0.80
CA ARG A 112 -9.35 -18.70 -0.57
C ARG A 112 -10.37 -19.83 -0.68
N LEU A 113 -11.66 -19.54 -0.48
CA LEU A 113 -12.74 -20.53 -0.59
C LEU A 113 -13.13 -20.85 -2.05
N LEU A 114 -12.75 -20.01 -3.00
CA LEU A 114 -13.02 -20.23 -4.41
C LEU A 114 -12.03 -21.22 -5.04
N SER A 115 -12.44 -21.91 -6.09
CA SER A 115 -11.52 -22.69 -6.92
C SER A 115 -10.43 -21.80 -7.55
N GLN A 116 -9.26 -22.37 -7.84
CA GLN A 116 -8.16 -21.61 -8.46
C GLN A 116 -8.57 -21.02 -9.81
N ASP A 117 -9.37 -21.73 -10.60
CA ASP A 117 -9.87 -21.25 -11.88
C ASP A 117 -10.82 -20.05 -11.72
N ALA A 118 -11.73 -20.09 -10.74
CA ALA A 118 -12.61 -18.98 -10.44
C ALA A 118 -11.81 -17.74 -9.99
N GLN A 119 -10.84 -17.91 -9.09
CA GLN A 119 -9.94 -16.82 -8.67
C GLN A 119 -9.20 -16.23 -9.87
N LYS A 120 -8.62 -17.09 -10.74
CA LYS A 120 -7.88 -16.66 -11.93
C LYS A 120 -8.76 -15.89 -12.89
N ALA A 121 -9.99 -16.35 -13.15
CA ALA A 121 -10.94 -15.67 -14.02
C ALA A 121 -11.31 -14.28 -13.50
N ILE A 122 -11.63 -14.16 -12.22
CA ILE A 122 -11.94 -12.88 -11.56
C ILE A 122 -10.75 -11.91 -11.66
N TYR A 123 -9.56 -12.36 -11.27
CA TYR A 123 -8.37 -11.51 -11.31
C TYR A 123 -7.95 -11.12 -12.72
N GLN A 124 -8.14 -12.00 -13.70
CA GLN A 124 -7.86 -11.68 -15.10
C GLN A 124 -8.83 -10.62 -15.63
N ALA A 125 -10.13 -10.74 -15.33
CA ALA A 125 -11.12 -9.74 -15.70
C ALA A 125 -10.75 -8.36 -15.11
N ILE A 126 -10.41 -8.30 -13.83
CA ILE A 126 -9.96 -7.06 -13.17
C ILE A 126 -8.70 -6.50 -13.82
N ARG A 127 -7.70 -7.33 -14.12
CA ARG A 127 -6.46 -6.89 -14.81
C ARG A 127 -6.77 -6.25 -16.15
N THR A 128 -7.65 -6.88 -16.94
CA THR A 128 -8.06 -6.36 -18.24
C THR A 128 -8.80 -5.03 -18.10
N THR A 129 -9.71 -4.91 -17.13
CA THR A 129 -10.39 -3.63 -16.83
C THR A 129 -9.40 -2.53 -16.46
N LEU A 130 -8.41 -2.86 -15.61
CA LEU A 130 -7.32 -1.97 -15.22
C LEU A 130 -6.27 -1.71 -16.32
N GLN A 131 -6.42 -2.26 -17.52
CA GLN A 131 -5.59 -1.93 -18.69
C GLN A 131 -6.38 -1.09 -19.70
N GLN A 132 -7.70 -1.28 -19.77
CA GLN A 132 -8.57 -0.70 -20.80
C GLN A 132 -9.21 0.64 -20.40
N GLN A 133 -9.43 0.92 -19.11
CA GLN A 133 -10.02 2.20 -18.69
C GLN A 133 -9.09 3.39 -19.05
N PRO A 134 -9.63 4.54 -19.50
CA PRO A 134 -8.83 5.74 -19.76
C PRO A 134 -8.04 6.20 -18.54
N ASN A 135 -8.62 6.01 -17.34
CA ASN A 135 -7.99 6.25 -16.05
C ASN A 135 -7.00 5.16 -15.62
N SER A 136 -7.00 3.96 -16.22
CA SER A 136 -6.01 2.93 -15.88
C SER A 136 -4.61 3.19 -16.42
N LYS A 137 -4.44 4.11 -17.39
CA LYS A 137 -3.11 4.64 -17.68
C LYS A 137 -2.47 5.30 -16.45
N LYS A 138 -3.25 5.57 -15.40
CA LYS A 138 -2.79 6.15 -14.14
C LYS A 138 -2.40 5.12 -13.08
N PHE A 139 -2.60 3.82 -13.31
CA PHE A 139 -2.20 2.76 -12.36
C PHE A 139 -1.01 1.94 -12.86
N ASN A 140 -0.11 1.62 -11.94
CA ASN A 140 0.95 0.64 -12.14
C ASN A 140 0.74 -0.54 -11.19
N ILE A 141 0.32 -1.68 -11.71
CA ILE A 141 0.05 -2.87 -10.89
C ILE A 141 1.38 -3.41 -10.37
N PHE A 142 1.50 -3.63 -9.06
CA PHE A 142 2.68 -4.26 -8.49
C PHE A 142 2.92 -5.64 -9.14
N PRO A 143 4.19 -6.08 -9.27
CA PRO A 143 4.48 -7.48 -9.57
C PRO A 143 3.74 -8.39 -8.59
N HIS A 144 2.95 -9.34 -9.09
CA HIS A 144 2.07 -10.19 -8.27
C HIS A 144 1.08 -9.40 -7.37
N GLY A 145 0.75 -8.17 -7.75
CA GLY A 145 -0.09 -7.26 -6.99
C GLY A 145 -1.58 -7.51 -7.07
N ILE A 146 -2.05 -8.50 -7.85
CA ILE A 146 -3.46 -8.91 -7.88
C ILE A 146 -3.52 -10.41 -7.67
N ARG A 147 -3.81 -10.84 -6.45
CA ARG A 147 -3.77 -12.25 -6.04
C ARG A 147 -4.47 -12.50 -4.72
N THR A 148 -4.73 -13.75 -4.42
CA THR A 148 -5.07 -14.21 -3.07
C THR A 148 -3.79 -14.35 -2.24
N ILE A 149 -3.78 -13.82 -1.02
CA ILE A 149 -2.70 -14.03 -0.05
C ILE A 149 -3.03 -15.20 0.88
N SER A 150 -2.01 -15.90 1.37
CA SER A 150 -2.21 -16.91 2.41
C SER A 150 -2.51 -16.24 3.74
N GLY A 151 -3.18 -16.96 4.65
CA GLY A 151 -3.45 -16.45 6.00
C GLY A 151 -2.18 -16.08 6.78
N ARG A 152 -1.05 -16.73 6.46
CA ARG A 152 0.28 -16.38 6.96
C ARG A 152 0.71 -14.97 6.53
N TRP A 153 0.61 -14.64 5.24
CA TRP A 153 0.95 -13.29 4.75
C TRP A 153 -0.03 -12.23 5.25
N GLU A 154 -1.31 -12.58 5.39
CA GLU A 154 -2.34 -11.72 5.98
C GLU A 154 -1.94 -11.29 7.40
N GLY A 155 -1.59 -12.25 8.27
CA GLY A 155 -1.11 -11.98 9.62
C GLY A 155 0.22 -11.22 9.67
N ILE A 156 1.18 -11.57 8.81
CA ILE A 156 2.45 -10.85 8.72
C ILE A 156 2.24 -9.38 8.35
N PHE A 157 1.39 -9.08 7.35
CA PHE A 157 1.13 -7.70 6.94
C PHE A 157 0.42 -6.90 8.04
N ALA A 158 -0.58 -7.49 8.69
CA ALA A 158 -1.24 -6.85 9.83
C ALA A 158 -0.28 -6.60 11.00
N TRP A 159 0.66 -7.53 11.26
CA TRP A 159 1.68 -7.34 12.30
C TRP A 159 2.67 -6.23 11.92
N ILE A 160 3.06 -6.13 10.64
CA ILE A 160 3.92 -5.05 10.15
C ILE A 160 3.21 -3.71 10.35
N ASP A 161 1.96 -3.60 9.91
CA ASP A 161 1.15 -2.39 10.01
C ASP A 161 1.05 -1.90 11.46
N ASN A 162 0.65 -2.77 12.39
CA ASN A 162 0.56 -2.45 13.82
C ASN A 162 1.88 -1.99 14.46
N ASN A 163 3.01 -2.46 13.96
CA ASN A 163 4.33 -2.14 14.52
C ASN A 163 5.06 -1.01 13.76
N TRP A 164 4.51 -0.52 12.65
CA TRP A 164 5.14 0.49 11.77
C TRP A 164 5.24 1.87 12.45
N ASP A 165 4.12 2.38 12.95
CA ASP A 165 4.01 3.75 13.50
C ASP A 165 4.68 3.93 14.86
N ASN A 166 4.85 2.84 15.61
CA ASN A 166 5.43 2.87 16.95
C ASN A 166 6.97 2.93 16.96
N ALA A 167 7.60 3.09 15.79
CA ALA A 167 9.06 3.00 15.60
C ALA A 167 9.67 1.72 16.21
N LYS A 168 8.87 0.66 16.44
CA LYS A 168 9.33 -0.57 17.10
C LYS A 168 10.39 -1.26 16.27
N PHE A 169 10.23 -1.25 14.95
CA PHE A 169 11.26 -1.71 14.02
C PHE A 169 12.58 -0.95 14.12
N ARG A 170 12.54 0.32 14.56
CA ARG A 170 13.70 1.21 14.67
C ARG A 170 14.36 1.18 16.05
N LEU A 171 13.60 0.91 17.12
CA LEU A 171 14.03 1.16 18.50
C LEU A 171 14.17 -0.10 19.38
N THR A 172 13.42 -1.18 19.17
CA THR A 172 13.41 -2.32 20.10
C THR A 172 13.32 -3.67 19.39
N ALA A 173 13.83 -4.75 19.98
CA ALA A 173 13.57 -6.12 19.51
C ALA A 173 12.15 -6.60 19.87
N HIS A 174 11.48 -5.90 20.79
CA HIS A 174 10.13 -6.20 21.23
C HIS A 174 9.11 -5.49 20.35
N THR A 175 8.28 -6.27 19.68
CA THR A 175 7.14 -5.84 18.87
C THR A 175 5.86 -6.33 19.52
N ASN A 176 4.75 -5.64 19.27
CA ASN A 176 3.46 -6.08 19.75
C ASN A 176 3.00 -7.24 18.88
N GLY A 177 2.61 -8.35 19.51
CA GLY A 177 1.84 -9.39 18.84
C GLY A 177 0.46 -8.88 18.46
N ILE A 178 -0.15 -9.52 17.47
CA ILE A 178 -1.51 -9.23 17.03
C ILE A 178 -2.37 -10.49 17.05
N LEU A 179 -3.66 -10.28 17.30
CA LEU A 179 -4.73 -11.25 17.10
C LEU A 179 -5.79 -10.54 16.25
N GLU A 180 -6.01 -11.01 15.03
CA GLU A 180 -6.99 -10.44 14.11
C GLU A 180 -8.08 -11.48 13.81
N MET A 181 -9.34 -11.12 14.05
CA MET A 181 -10.49 -11.96 13.75
C MET A 181 -11.28 -11.38 12.57
N GLY A 182 -11.09 -11.98 11.40
CA GLY A 182 -11.84 -11.65 10.19
C GLY A 182 -13.13 -12.45 10.05
N GLY A 183 -13.88 -12.18 8.98
CA GLY A 183 -15.17 -12.84 8.74
C GLY A 183 -15.08 -14.32 8.38
N ALA A 184 -13.94 -14.79 7.87
CA ALA A 184 -13.74 -16.19 7.46
C ALA A 184 -12.39 -16.79 7.91
N SER A 185 -11.59 -16.06 8.69
CA SER A 185 -10.38 -16.60 9.33
C SER A 185 -9.97 -15.78 10.55
N THR A 186 -9.08 -16.34 11.34
CA THR A 186 -8.41 -15.66 12.46
C THR A 186 -6.90 -15.87 12.33
N GLN A 187 -6.15 -14.82 12.65
CA GLN A 187 -4.69 -14.79 12.56
C GLN A 187 -4.11 -14.38 13.90
N ILE A 188 -3.05 -15.08 14.33
CA ILE A 188 -2.20 -14.68 15.46
C ILE A 188 -0.77 -14.55 14.94
N THR A 189 -0.12 -13.41 15.20
CA THR A 189 1.23 -13.13 14.69
C THR A 189 2.02 -12.35 15.72
N PHE A 190 3.20 -12.85 16.08
CA PHE A 190 4.08 -12.21 17.07
C PHE A 190 5.55 -12.60 16.82
N HIS A 191 6.48 -11.77 17.28
CA HIS A 191 7.89 -12.15 17.28
C HIS A 191 8.19 -13.04 18.50
N PRO A 192 8.61 -14.30 18.32
CA PRO A 192 8.93 -15.17 19.44
C PRO A 192 10.22 -14.71 20.15
N THR A 193 10.25 -14.81 21.48
CA THR A 193 11.40 -14.41 22.31
C THR A 193 12.43 -15.53 22.52
N THR A 194 12.09 -16.75 22.14
CA THR A 194 12.98 -17.92 22.19
C THR A 194 13.25 -18.42 20.78
N ASN A 195 14.37 -19.12 20.58
CA ASN A 195 14.66 -19.79 19.32
C ASN A 195 13.62 -20.90 19.10
N VAL A 196 12.62 -20.60 18.27
CA VAL A 196 11.68 -21.59 17.80
C VAL A 196 12.27 -22.21 16.53
N HIS A 197 12.34 -23.54 16.47
CA HIS A 197 12.66 -24.30 15.27
C HIS A 197 11.38 -25.00 14.81
N ASP A 198 10.56 -24.29 14.05
CA ASP A 198 9.28 -24.80 13.54
C ASP A 198 9.07 -24.35 12.08
N ASN A 199 8.44 -25.21 11.29
CA ASN A 199 8.01 -24.98 9.91
C ASN A 199 6.97 -23.85 9.79
N ASN A 200 6.43 -23.41 10.92
CA ASN A 200 5.53 -22.27 10.98
C ASN A 200 6.25 -20.92 10.95
N ILE A 201 7.57 -20.88 11.12
CA ILE A 201 8.31 -19.61 11.18
C ILE A 201 8.66 -19.07 9.80
N THR A 202 8.17 -17.88 9.52
CA THR A 202 8.58 -17.01 8.42
C THR A 202 9.62 -16.01 8.91
N ARG A 203 10.81 -16.05 8.34
CA ARG A 203 11.83 -15.01 8.55
C ARG A 203 11.66 -13.91 7.53
N ILE A 204 11.26 -12.73 7.96
CA ILE A 204 11.14 -11.53 7.13
C ILE A 204 12.32 -10.59 7.39
N ASN A 205 12.89 -10.00 6.35
CA ASN A 205 13.88 -8.94 6.50
C ASN A 205 13.23 -7.58 6.26
N LEU A 206 13.18 -6.74 7.29
CA LEU A 206 12.68 -5.37 7.22
C LEU A 206 13.87 -4.40 7.15
N GLY A 207 14.62 -4.47 6.05
CA GLY A 207 15.83 -3.67 5.83
C GLY A 207 17.06 -4.24 6.53
N HIS A 208 17.32 -3.82 7.78
CA HIS A 208 18.49 -4.23 8.57
C HIS A 208 18.19 -5.30 9.64
N ARG A 209 16.94 -5.77 9.75
CA ARG A 209 16.54 -6.72 10.79
C ARG A 209 15.81 -7.91 10.21
N LEU A 210 16.38 -9.09 10.46
CA LEU A 210 15.73 -10.37 10.25
C LEU A 210 14.79 -10.64 11.44
N MET A 211 13.49 -10.63 11.18
CA MET A 211 12.46 -10.95 12.17
C MET A 211 11.87 -12.31 11.85
N ALA A 212 11.72 -13.17 12.86
CA ALA A 212 11.00 -14.43 12.76
C ALA A 212 9.54 -14.23 13.20
N LEU A 213 8.57 -14.69 12.40
CA LEU A 213 7.13 -14.61 12.65
C LEU A 213 6.49 -15.99 12.41
N PRO A 214 5.63 -16.50 13.30
CA PRO A 214 4.88 -17.75 13.07
C PRO A 214 3.80 -17.61 11.99
#